data_AF-A0A0Q8GIA5-F1
#
_entry.id   AF-A0A0Q8GIA5-F1
#
_cell.length_a   1.000
_cell.length_b   1.000
_cell.length_c   1.000
_cell.angle_alpha   90.00
_cell.angle_beta   90.00
_cell.angle_gamma   90.00
#
_symmetry.space_group_name_H-M   'P 1'
#
loop_
_entity.id
_entity.type
_entity.pdbx_description
1 polymer ?
#
loop_
_entity_poly.entity_id
_entity_poly.type
_entity_poly.pdbx_seq_one_letter_code
_entity_poly.pdbx_strand_id
1 'polypeptide(L)'
;MKAFQIPNLLRVGTVAAALALGGVAAQAGGHGGHDGHHRGGHAAMAEGGMFGGHLGHMLDMVNATDSQRSQIEAIFKAARQDLSGQRDAGKKLHQQMATLYTAPNIDAAAIESVRAQMSAQREAAAKRMSQASIEAARVLTPEQRSKIGEVMKKRMARHAARQAG
;
A
#
# COMPACT_ATOMS: atom_id res chain seq x y z
N MET A 1 22.69 -43.02 12.90
CA MET A 1 22.32 -41.98 13.88
C MET A 1 23.60 -41.37 14.41
N LYS A 2 23.95 -40.16 13.97
CA LYS A 2 25.11 -39.40 14.47
C LYS A 2 24.56 -38.13 15.12
N ALA A 3 24.80 -38.01 16.42
CA ALA A 3 24.40 -36.88 17.24
C ALA A 3 25.21 -35.64 16.83
N PHE A 4 24.51 -34.53 16.57
CA PHE A 4 25.12 -33.22 16.38
C PHE A 4 24.78 -32.39 17.63
N GLN A 5 25.76 -32.27 18.52
CA GLN A 5 25.74 -31.34 19.65
C GLN A 5 26.15 -29.96 19.11
N ILE A 6 25.28 -28.95 19.25
CA ILE A 6 25.61 -27.55 18.96
C ILE A 6 25.70 -26.81 20.30
N PRO A 7 26.85 -26.20 20.65
CA PRO A 7 27.00 -25.49 21.91
C PRO A 7 26.30 -24.14 21.89
N ASN A 8 25.64 -23.84 23.02
CA ASN A 8 25.03 -22.55 23.36
C ASN A 8 26.05 -21.41 23.29
N LEU A 9 25.81 -20.45 22.40
CA LEU A 9 26.47 -19.16 22.38
C LEU A 9 25.45 -18.10 22.00
N LEU A 10 25.01 -17.30 22.98
CA LEU A 10 25.29 -15.86 23.02
C LEU A 10 24.48 -15.19 24.13
N ARG A 11 25.24 -14.45 24.94
CA ARG A 11 24.82 -13.68 26.11
C ARG A 11 23.92 -12.53 25.64
N VAL A 12 22.73 -12.44 26.21
CA VAL A 12 21.82 -11.31 26.07
C VAL A 12 22.41 -10.14 26.86
N GLY A 13 22.94 -9.14 26.16
CA GLY A 13 23.25 -7.83 26.73
C GLY A 13 22.00 -6.96 26.68
N THR A 14 21.39 -6.71 27.83
CA THR A 14 20.30 -5.75 27.99
C THR A 14 20.89 -4.33 28.03
N VAL A 15 20.47 -3.47 27.11
CA VAL A 15 20.65 -2.02 27.25
C VAL A 15 19.27 -1.37 27.27
N ALA A 16 18.87 -0.93 28.46
CA ALA A 16 17.72 -0.07 28.67
C ALA A 16 18.15 1.39 28.41
N ALA A 17 17.60 2.03 27.39
CA ALA A 17 17.73 3.47 27.19
C ALA A 17 16.40 4.15 27.51
N ALA A 18 16.33 4.78 28.69
CA ALA A 18 15.23 5.66 29.08
C ALA A 18 15.36 6.99 28.32
N LEU A 19 14.36 7.33 27.49
CA LEU A 19 14.26 8.65 26.86
C LEU A 19 13.28 9.50 27.68
N ALA A 20 13.83 10.55 28.30
CA ALA A 20 13.09 11.58 29.01
C ALA A 20 12.29 12.46 28.03
N LEU A 21 11.00 12.66 28.32
CA LEU A 21 10.12 13.59 27.62
C LEU A 21 10.37 15.01 28.13
N GLY A 22 11.00 15.86 27.31
CA GLY A 22 11.09 17.30 27.51
C GLY A 22 10.11 18.03 26.60
N GLY A 23 9.08 18.65 27.17
CA GLY A 23 8.11 19.46 26.46
C GLY A 23 8.59 20.90 26.24
N VAL A 24 8.23 21.49 25.10
CA VAL A 24 8.15 22.95 24.93
C VAL A 24 6.91 23.26 24.11
N ALA A 25 6.02 24.02 24.72
CA ALA A 25 4.89 24.66 24.06
C ALA A 25 5.35 25.98 23.43
N ALA A 26 4.93 26.26 22.21
CA ALA A 26 4.89 27.60 21.65
C ALA A 26 3.59 27.78 20.86
N GLN A 27 2.76 28.70 21.34
CA GLN A 27 1.54 29.17 20.69
C GLN A 27 1.80 30.50 19.97
N ALA A 28 0.83 30.84 19.09
CA ALA A 28 0.57 32.10 18.38
C ALA A 28 1.33 32.27 17.04
N GLY A 29 0.71 32.65 15.93
CA GLY A 29 -0.65 33.08 15.62
C GLY A 29 -0.67 33.69 14.20
N GLY A 30 -1.84 33.93 13.61
CA GLY A 30 -1.99 34.89 12.49
C GLY A 30 -2.66 34.38 11.21
N HIS A 31 -3.88 34.86 10.99
CA HIS A 31 -4.72 34.77 9.78
C HIS A 31 -4.08 35.44 8.54
N GLY A 32 -4.39 34.91 7.35
CA GLY A 32 -4.20 35.59 6.07
C GLY A 32 -4.80 34.79 4.92
N GLY A 33 -6.00 35.16 4.50
CA GLY A 33 -6.71 34.55 3.37
C GLY A 33 -6.11 34.93 2.01
N HIS A 34 -6.31 34.05 1.04
CA HIS A 34 -6.37 34.42 -0.37
C HIS A 34 -7.39 33.50 -1.07
N ASP A 35 -8.50 34.11 -1.45
CA ASP A 35 -9.45 33.62 -2.44
C ASP A 35 -8.76 33.43 -3.80
N GLY A 36 -9.05 32.32 -4.48
CA GLY A 36 -8.45 32.02 -5.78
C GLY A 36 -8.92 30.71 -6.40
N HIS A 37 -10.19 30.67 -6.80
CA HIS A 37 -10.76 29.85 -7.88
C HIS A 37 -10.07 28.52 -8.31
N HIS A 38 -10.54 27.41 -7.75
CA HIS A 38 -10.67 26.15 -8.50
C HIS A 38 -12.06 25.54 -8.25
N ARG A 39 -13.07 26.06 -8.96
CA ARG A 39 -14.32 25.33 -9.21
C ARG A 39 -14.02 24.22 -10.21
N GLY A 40 -14.13 22.96 -9.78
CA GLY A 40 -14.16 21.82 -10.69
C GLY A 40 -13.78 20.50 -10.02
N GLY A 41 -14.76 19.80 -9.47
CA GLY A 41 -14.64 18.36 -9.24
C GLY A 41 -14.61 17.87 -7.79
N HIS A 42 -15.47 18.38 -6.92
CA HIS A 42 -15.98 17.55 -5.83
C HIS A 42 -16.99 16.54 -6.41
N ALA A 43 -16.50 15.55 -7.14
CA ALA A 43 -17.27 14.40 -7.57
C ALA A 43 -16.35 13.17 -7.48
N ALA A 44 -16.75 12.23 -6.62
CA ALA A 44 -16.12 10.94 -6.39
C ALA A 44 -14.82 10.91 -5.55
N MET A 45 -14.88 11.41 -4.32
CA MET A 45 -14.44 10.55 -3.21
C MET A 45 -15.53 9.49 -2.99
N ALA A 46 -15.79 8.68 -4.02
CA ALA A 46 -16.62 7.50 -3.87
C ALA A 46 -15.94 6.62 -2.83
N GLU A 47 -16.75 5.94 -2.04
CA GLU A 47 -16.44 5.11 -0.87
C GLU A 47 -15.54 3.89 -1.20
N GLY A 48 -14.37 4.16 -1.76
CA GLY A 48 -13.45 3.21 -2.34
C GLY A 48 -12.46 3.99 -3.17
N GLY A 49 -11.36 4.44 -2.55
CA GLY A 49 -10.42 5.45 -3.06
C GLY A 49 -9.81 5.22 -4.45
N MET A 50 -8.54 5.52 -4.65
CA MET A 50 -7.90 5.58 -5.99
C MET A 50 -8.09 4.32 -6.88
N PHE A 51 -8.46 3.18 -6.28
CA PHE A 51 -8.78 1.94 -6.96
C PHE A 51 -10.28 1.73 -7.27
N GLY A 52 -11.22 2.28 -6.51
CA GLY A 52 -12.67 2.07 -6.72
C GLY A 52 -13.17 2.78 -7.97
N GLY A 53 -12.79 4.05 -8.16
CA GLY A 53 -13.09 4.77 -9.41
C GLY A 53 -12.42 4.15 -10.64
N HIS A 54 -11.23 3.59 -10.50
CA HIS A 54 -10.53 2.95 -11.62
C HIS A 54 -11.14 1.58 -11.98
N LEU A 55 -11.52 0.79 -10.98
CA LEU A 55 -12.15 -0.52 -11.17
C LEU A 55 -13.52 -0.38 -11.84
N GLY A 56 -14.36 0.55 -11.36
CA GLY A 56 -15.68 0.79 -11.95
C GLY A 56 -15.60 1.13 -13.44
N HIS A 57 -14.72 2.06 -13.82
CA HIS A 57 -14.50 2.43 -15.22
C HIS A 57 -13.99 1.25 -16.07
N MET A 58 -13.14 0.38 -15.52
CA MET A 58 -12.67 -0.81 -16.23
C MET A 58 -13.81 -1.79 -16.52
N LEU A 59 -14.72 -1.99 -15.57
CA LEU A 59 -15.90 -2.84 -15.71
C LEU A 59 -16.90 -2.27 -16.72
N ASP A 60 -17.07 -0.95 -16.76
CA ASP A 60 -17.89 -0.26 -17.76
C ASP A 60 -17.37 -0.54 -19.19
N MET A 61 -16.05 -0.45 -19.40
CA MET A 61 -15.45 -0.67 -20.72
C MET A 61 -15.68 -2.08 -21.28
N VAL A 62 -15.97 -3.06 -20.43
CA VAL A 62 -16.25 -4.44 -20.84
C VAL A 62 -17.70 -4.84 -20.70
N ASN A 63 -18.59 -3.87 -20.46
CA ASN A 63 -20.02 -4.10 -20.28
C ASN A 63 -20.29 -5.19 -19.24
N ALA A 64 -19.57 -5.13 -18.10
CA ALA A 64 -19.82 -6.07 -17.01
C ALA A 64 -21.26 -5.90 -16.51
N THR A 65 -21.95 -7.01 -16.28
CA THR A 65 -23.31 -6.98 -15.73
C THR A 65 -23.30 -6.47 -14.29
N ASP A 66 -24.45 -6.00 -13.79
CA ASP A 66 -24.57 -5.54 -12.40
C ASP A 66 -24.18 -6.64 -11.40
N SER A 67 -24.54 -7.89 -11.70
CA SER A 67 -24.13 -9.04 -10.88
C SER A 67 -22.60 -9.24 -10.89
N GLN A 68 -21.94 -9.12 -12.05
CA GLN A 68 -20.48 -9.23 -12.12
C GLN A 68 -19.81 -8.10 -11.36
N ARG A 69 -20.32 -6.87 -11.51
CA ARG A 69 -19.81 -5.69 -10.78
C ARG A 69 -19.90 -5.89 -9.28
N SER A 70 -21.08 -6.25 -8.76
CA SER A 70 -21.27 -6.44 -7.33
C SER A 70 -20.35 -7.52 -6.75
N GLN A 71 -20.18 -8.65 -7.45
CA GLN A 71 -19.26 -9.71 -7.02
C GLN A 71 -17.81 -9.25 -6.99
N ILE A 72 -17.36 -8.55 -8.04
CA ILE A 72 -15.99 -8.04 -8.13
C ILE A 72 -15.72 -6.98 -7.06
N GLU A 73 -16.67 -6.08 -6.80
CA GLU A 73 -16.58 -5.09 -5.73
C GLU A 73 -16.47 -5.75 -4.35
N ALA A 74 -17.25 -6.80 -4.09
CA ALA A 74 -17.18 -7.56 -2.84
C ALA A 74 -15.80 -8.23 -2.66
N ILE A 75 -15.24 -8.84 -3.71
CA ILE A 75 -13.90 -9.45 -3.71
C ILE A 75 -12.84 -8.42 -3.28
N PHE A 76 -12.82 -7.25 -3.93
CA PHE A 76 -11.85 -6.21 -3.60
C PHE A 76 -12.10 -5.54 -2.26
N LYS A 77 -13.36 -5.44 -1.81
CA LYS A 77 -13.70 -4.96 -0.47
C LYS A 77 -13.15 -5.89 0.60
N ALA A 78 -13.34 -7.20 0.46
CA ALA A 78 -12.76 -8.19 1.38
C ALA A 78 -11.23 -8.10 1.40
N ALA A 79 -10.59 -8.00 0.24
CA ALA A 79 -9.13 -7.85 0.16
C ALA A 79 -8.62 -6.60 0.89
N ARG A 80 -9.33 -5.48 0.78
CA ARG A 80 -8.98 -4.25 1.52
C ARG A 80 -9.19 -4.39 3.02
N GLN A 81 -10.24 -5.08 3.45
CA GLN A 81 -10.50 -5.35 4.86
C GLN A 81 -9.37 -6.18 5.47
N ASP A 82 -8.93 -7.23 4.77
CA ASP A 82 -7.80 -8.08 5.18
C ASP A 82 -6.49 -7.30 5.32
N LEU A 83 -6.32 -6.23 4.52
CA LEU A 83 -5.12 -5.38 4.50
C LEU A 83 -5.26 -4.09 5.32
N SER A 84 -6.41 -3.83 5.94
CA SER A 84 -6.73 -2.54 6.56
C SER A 84 -5.73 -2.12 7.65
N GLY A 85 -5.28 -3.06 8.49
CA GLY A 85 -4.31 -2.81 9.56
C GLY A 85 -2.88 -2.55 9.08
N GLN A 86 -2.56 -2.83 7.81
CA GLN A 86 -1.20 -2.67 7.30
C GLN A 86 -0.77 -1.20 7.20
N ARG A 87 -1.72 -0.27 6.98
CA ARG A 87 -1.36 1.14 6.82
C ARG A 87 -0.67 1.71 8.06
N ASP A 88 -1.21 1.43 9.24
CA ASP A 88 -0.62 1.94 10.48
C ASP A 88 0.64 1.18 10.88
N ALA A 89 0.70 -0.12 10.63
CA ALA A 89 1.93 -0.89 10.78
C ALA A 89 3.06 -0.34 9.88
N GLY A 90 2.74 0.02 8.64
CA GLY A 90 3.70 0.62 7.70
C GLY A 90 4.21 1.98 8.17
N LYS A 91 3.33 2.86 8.67
CA LYS A 91 3.74 4.15 9.26
C LYS A 91 4.73 3.97 10.42
N LYS A 92 4.48 3.01 11.30
CA LYS A 92 5.37 2.70 12.43
C LYS A 92 6.74 2.22 11.93
N LEU A 93 6.79 1.34 10.94
CA LEU A 93 8.05 0.89 10.33
C LEU A 93 8.82 2.05 9.69
N HIS A 94 8.14 2.97 9.01
CA HIS A 94 8.76 4.17 8.45
C HIS A 94 9.35 5.09 9.53
N GLN A 95 8.63 5.30 10.64
CA GLN A 95 9.13 6.08 11.78
C GLN A 95 10.34 5.42 12.45
N GLN A 96 10.31 4.10 12.62
CA GLN A 96 11.44 3.33 13.14
C GLN A 96 12.67 3.46 12.24
N MET A 97 12.49 3.30 10.92
CA MET A 97 13.57 3.47 9.95
C MET A 97 14.19 4.87 10.04
N ALA A 98 13.36 5.92 10.10
CA ALA A 98 13.84 7.30 10.24
C ALA A 98 14.63 7.50 11.55
N THR A 99 14.17 6.91 12.65
CA THR A 99 14.86 6.96 13.95
C THR A 99 16.23 6.29 13.87
N LEU A 100 16.33 5.12 13.21
CA LEU A 100 17.59 4.39 13.06
C LEU A 100 18.62 5.16 12.22
N TYR A 101 18.18 5.82 11.14
CA TYR A 101 19.08 6.63 10.30
C TYR A 101 19.51 7.96 10.91
N THR A 102 18.81 8.43 11.95
CA THR A 102 19.12 9.69 12.64
C THR A 102 19.78 9.47 14.01
N ALA A 103 20.04 8.22 14.38
CA ALA A 103 20.72 7.88 15.63
C ALA A 103 22.20 8.30 15.59
N PRO A 104 22.82 8.66 16.74
CA PRO A 104 24.24 9.00 16.81
C PRO A 104 25.18 7.89 16.33
N ASN A 105 24.78 6.63 16.54
CA ASN A 105 25.48 5.46 16.03
C ASN A 105 24.53 4.68 15.11
N ILE A 106 25.00 4.35 13.91
CA ILE A 106 24.21 3.64 12.91
C ILE A 106 24.27 2.14 13.18
N ASP A 107 23.12 1.55 13.50
CA ASP A 107 22.94 0.11 13.64
C ASP A 107 22.44 -0.49 12.30
N ALA A 108 23.38 -0.99 11.51
CA ALA A 108 23.08 -1.61 10.22
C ALA A 108 22.16 -2.84 10.33
N ALA A 109 22.27 -3.62 11.42
CA ALA A 109 21.47 -4.82 11.60
C ALA A 109 20.00 -4.47 11.92
N ALA A 110 19.78 -3.45 12.75
CA ALA A 110 18.44 -2.94 13.02
C ALA A 110 17.78 -2.35 11.77
N ILE A 111 18.53 -1.59 10.96
CA ILE A 111 18.04 -1.03 9.68
C ILE A 111 17.61 -2.14 8.73
N GLU A 112 18.46 -3.16 8.54
CA GLU A 112 18.15 -4.28 7.66
C GLU A 112 16.93 -5.06 8.16
N SER A 113 16.76 -5.22 9.48
CA SER A 113 15.57 -5.82 10.07
C SER A 113 14.29 -5.05 9.74
N VAL A 114 14.28 -3.71 9.87
CA VAL A 114 13.11 -2.89 9.52
C VAL A 114 12.85 -2.95 8.02
N ARG A 115 13.89 -2.93 7.18
CA ARG A 115 13.77 -3.06 5.71
C ARG A 115 13.11 -4.39 5.35
N ALA A 116 13.54 -5.50 5.97
CA ALA A 116 12.97 -6.82 5.76
C ALA A 116 11.49 -6.89 6.16
N GLN A 117 11.11 -6.27 7.28
CA GLN A 117 9.71 -6.17 7.71
C GLN A 117 8.85 -5.40 6.71
N MET A 118 9.35 -4.27 6.19
CA MET A 118 8.66 -3.50 5.16
C MET A 118 8.50 -4.31 3.85
N SER A 119 9.52 -5.08 3.46
CA SER A 119 9.43 -5.98 2.30
C SER A 119 8.38 -7.08 2.52
N ALA A 120 8.39 -7.74 3.68
CA ALA A 120 7.42 -8.79 4.00
C ALA A 120 5.97 -8.26 4.00
N GLN A 121 5.76 -7.04 4.51
CA GLN A 121 4.46 -6.39 4.46
C GLN A 121 3.98 -6.15 3.02
N ARG A 122 4.85 -5.62 2.15
CA ARG A 122 4.53 -5.40 0.74
C ARG A 122 4.21 -6.69 0.02
N GLU A 123 4.97 -7.76 0.28
CA GLU A 123 4.74 -9.07 -0.31
C GLU A 123 3.37 -9.63 0.09
N ALA A 124 3.01 -9.55 1.37
CA ALA A 124 1.70 -9.99 1.85
C ALA A 124 0.55 -9.22 1.17
N ALA A 125 0.70 -7.90 1.02
CA ALA A 125 -0.27 -7.06 0.31
C ALA A 125 -0.38 -7.44 -1.18
N ALA A 126 0.75 -7.58 -1.86
CA ALA A 126 0.82 -7.95 -3.27
C ALA A 126 0.17 -9.31 -3.52
N LYS A 127 0.47 -10.30 -2.67
CA LYS A 127 -0.13 -11.64 -2.73
C LYS A 127 -1.65 -11.58 -2.60
N ARG A 128 -2.17 -10.85 -1.59
CA ARG A 128 -3.63 -10.76 -1.36
C ARG A 128 -4.36 -10.07 -2.49
N MET A 129 -3.79 -9.00 -3.04
CA MET A 129 -4.35 -8.28 -4.18
C MET A 129 -4.28 -9.09 -5.48
N SER A 130 -3.24 -9.89 -5.67
CA SER A 130 -3.12 -10.83 -6.79
C SER A 130 -4.21 -11.90 -6.74
N GLN A 131 -4.45 -12.49 -5.55
CA GLN A 131 -5.55 -13.43 -5.33
C GLN A 131 -6.91 -12.80 -5.66
N ALA A 132 -7.19 -11.59 -5.15
CA ALA A 132 -8.41 -10.86 -5.48
C ALA A 132 -8.57 -10.60 -6.99
N SER A 133 -7.47 -10.28 -7.68
CA SER A 133 -7.50 -10.05 -9.12
C SER A 133 -7.79 -11.34 -9.91
N ILE A 134 -7.26 -12.48 -9.47
CA ILE A 134 -7.55 -13.80 -10.06
C ILE A 134 -9.02 -14.18 -9.83
N GLU A 135 -9.53 -13.97 -8.62
CA GLU A 135 -10.94 -14.20 -8.28
C GLU A 135 -11.87 -13.33 -9.13
N ALA A 136 -11.58 -12.03 -9.25
CA ALA A 136 -12.35 -11.12 -10.10
C ALA A 136 -12.31 -11.52 -11.58
N ALA A 137 -11.15 -11.97 -12.08
CA ALA A 137 -11.02 -12.44 -13.46
C ALA A 137 -11.89 -13.67 -13.76
N ARG A 138 -12.13 -14.54 -12.77
CA ARG A 138 -13.01 -15.72 -12.90
C ARG A 138 -14.50 -15.36 -12.98
N VAL A 139 -14.91 -14.20 -12.47
CA VAL A 139 -16.29 -13.69 -12.58
C VAL A 139 -16.61 -13.19 -14.00
N LEU A 140 -15.59 -12.73 -14.72
CA LEU A 140 -15.74 -12.22 -16.08
C LEU A 140 -15.72 -13.36 -17.12
N THR A 141 -16.35 -13.12 -18.27
CA THR A 141 -16.24 -14.04 -19.41
C THR A 141 -14.85 -13.97 -20.06
N PRO A 142 -14.41 -15.01 -20.81
CA PRO A 142 -13.17 -14.96 -21.57
C PRO A 142 -13.07 -13.75 -22.51
N GLU A 143 -14.19 -13.37 -23.15
CA GLU A 143 -14.28 -12.26 -24.09
C GLU A 143 -14.08 -10.92 -23.37
N GLN A 144 -14.72 -10.75 -22.21
CA GLN A 144 -14.54 -9.57 -21.36
C GLN A 144 -13.08 -9.44 -20.89
N ARG A 145 -12.45 -10.54 -20.44
CA ARG A 145 -11.02 -10.54 -20.07
C ARG A 145 -10.12 -10.16 -21.24
N SER A 146 -10.40 -10.69 -22.43
CA SER A 146 -9.66 -10.34 -23.65
C SER A 146 -9.76 -8.84 -23.94
N LYS A 147 -10.96 -8.27 -23.85
CA LYS A 147 -11.20 -6.83 -24.04
C LYS A 147 -10.46 -5.96 -23.02
N ILE A 148 -10.38 -6.39 -21.74
CA ILE A 148 -9.55 -5.73 -20.73
C ILE A 148 -8.09 -5.69 -21.19
N GLY A 149 -7.55 -6.82 -21.65
CA GLY A 149 -6.17 -6.92 -22.14
C GLY A 149 -5.88 -5.91 -23.26
N GLU A 150 -6.78 -5.79 -24.23
CA GLU A 150 -6.63 -4.82 -25.32
C GLU A 150 -6.69 -3.36 -24.86
N VAL A 151 -7.58 -3.04 -23.91
CA VAL A 151 -7.65 -1.71 -23.29
C VAL A 151 -6.33 -1.39 -22.56
N MET A 152 -5.77 -2.35 -21.83
CA MET A 152 -4.50 -2.16 -21.12
C MET A 152 -3.34 -1.92 -22.10
N LYS A 153 -3.23 -2.70 -23.17
CA LYS A 153 -2.21 -2.48 -24.23
C LYS A 153 -2.31 -1.08 -24.83
N LYS A 154 -3.51 -0.62 -25.19
CA LYS A 154 -3.72 0.74 -25.72
C LYS A 154 -3.33 1.82 -24.72
N ARG A 155 -3.58 1.61 -23.43
CA ARG A 155 -3.15 2.54 -22.38
C ARG A 155 -1.63 2.58 -22.24
N MET A 156 -0.97 1.42 -22.26
CA MET A 156 0.50 1.34 -22.20
C MET A 156 1.14 2.03 -23.39
N ALA A 157 0.64 1.80 -24.61
CA ALA A 157 1.15 2.46 -25.81
C ALA A 157 1.04 4.00 -25.74
N ARG A 158 -0.11 4.53 -25.26
CA ARG A 158 -0.29 5.97 -25.06
C ARG A 158 0.67 6.54 -24.01
N HIS A 159 0.96 5.80 -22.95
CA HIS A 159 1.91 6.23 -21.93
C HIS A 159 3.36 6.21 -22.45
N ALA A 160 3.72 5.20 -23.25
CA ALA A 160 5.03 5.13 -23.91
C ALA A 160 5.22 6.31 -24.88
N ALA A 161 4.23 6.62 -25.71
CA ALA A 161 4.30 7.74 -26.65
C ALA A 161 4.48 9.11 -25.96
N ARG A 162 3.86 9.31 -24.79
CA ARG A 162 4.02 10.53 -23.99
C ARG A 162 5.38 10.70 -23.33
N GLN A 163 6.12 9.61 -23.14
CA GLN A 163 7.47 9.67 -22.58
C GLN A 163 8.53 9.86 -23.67
N ALA A 164 8.18 9.62 -24.93
CA ALA A 164 9.08 9.69 -26.08
C ALA A 164 9.02 11.03 -26.83
N GLY A 165 8.07 11.91 -26.49
CA GLY A 165 7.95 13.28 -27.03
C GLY A 165 8.15 14.29 -25.91
#